data_AF-A0A535KCL5-F1
#
_entry.id   AF-A0A535KCL5-F1
#
_cell.length_a   1.000
_cell.length_b   1.000
_cell.length_c   1.000
_cell.angle_alpha   90.00
_cell.angle_beta   90.00
_cell.angle_gamma   90.00
#
_symmetry.space_group_name_H-M   'P 1'
#
loop_
_entity.id
_entity.type
_entity.pdbx_description
1 polymer ?
#
loop_
_entity_poly.entity_id
_entity_poly.type
_entity_poly.pdbx_seq_one_letter_code
_entity_poly.pdbx_strand_id
1 'polypeptide(L)'
;MRLVAGSFGWPFQGSWKSTWVPGLLTVVLLPVLFIPLLGYAIAATRAAEHTPPESPPPWRISPRLLSDGFWTSVLVVLTVLPFAIALNPLAVALRDVARGEPYAHVIALLVLALPWGLVALLVIPHATAAFAASGDPRDLFDVRAALRGVRRDFMTWNVSAAAMVTAWAIGIACVGLLCVGIVPGVFYAILVSAHAAAALHREGPRPSTR
;
A
#
# COMPACT_ATOMS: atom_id res chain seq x y z
N MET A 1 7.45 12.63 -11.40
CA MET A 1 6.70 13.75 -10.76
C MET A 1 5.27 13.90 -11.25
N ARG A 2 4.99 14.11 -12.56
CA ARG A 2 3.60 14.29 -13.08
C ARG A 2 2.66 13.11 -12.81
N LEU A 3 3.19 11.88 -12.79
CA LEU A 3 2.46 10.66 -12.42
C LEU A 3 2.06 10.61 -10.92
N VAL A 4 2.93 11.08 -10.02
CA VAL A 4 2.63 11.03 -8.58
C VAL A 4 1.62 12.11 -8.19
N ALA A 5 1.66 13.30 -8.80
CA ALA A 5 0.58 14.27 -8.62
C ALA A 5 -0.77 13.73 -9.15
N GLY A 6 -0.74 12.93 -10.23
CA GLY A 6 -1.91 12.27 -10.79
C GLY A 6 -2.52 11.20 -9.89
N SER A 7 -1.78 10.64 -8.94
CA SER A 7 -2.27 9.53 -8.10
C SER A 7 -3.47 9.94 -7.25
N PHE A 8 -3.59 11.20 -6.82
CA PHE A 8 -4.72 11.67 -6.02
C PHE A 8 -6.02 11.81 -6.83
N GLY A 9 -5.92 12.09 -8.13
CA GLY A 9 -7.07 12.19 -9.04
C GLY A 9 -7.43 10.88 -9.73
N TRP A 10 -6.48 9.94 -9.81
CA TRP A 10 -6.63 8.66 -10.51
C TRP A 10 -7.81 7.80 -10.03
N PRO A 11 -8.12 7.69 -8.72
CA PRO A 11 -9.25 6.90 -8.21
C PRO A 11 -10.63 7.30 -8.78
N PHE A 12 -10.76 8.51 -9.32
CA PHE A 12 -12.00 9.06 -9.86
C PHE A 12 -12.11 8.95 -11.38
N GLN A 13 -11.11 8.37 -12.05
CA GLN A 13 -11.13 8.18 -13.49
C GLN A 13 -11.96 6.93 -13.86
N GLY A 14 -12.67 6.98 -15.00
CA GLY A 14 -13.48 5.86 -15.51
C GLY A 14 -14.80 5.66 -14.77
N SER A 15 -15.28 4.41 -14.73
CA SER A 15 -16.60 4.09 -14.16
C SER A 15 -16.56 3.93 -12.64
N TRP A 16 -16.81 5.03 -11.93
CA TRP A 16 -16.91 5.08 -10.45
C TRP A 16 -17.66 3.87 -9.85
N LYS A 17 -18.84 3.53 -10.39
CA LYS A 17 -19.72 2.49 -9.83
C LYS A 17 -19.06 1.10 -9.82
N SER A 18 -18.35 0.72 -10.89
CA SER A 18 -17.76 -0.61 -11.01
C SER A 18 -16.50 -0.79 -10.16
N THR A 19 -15.90 0.31 -9.72
CA THR A 19 -14.66 0.32 -8.93
C THR A 19 -14.95 0.53 -7.45
N TRP A 20 -15.76 1.54 -7.12
CA TRP A 20 -15.98 1.96 -5.75
C TRP A 20 -17.00 1.10 -5.00
N VAL A 21 -18.11 0.72 -5.62
CA VAL A 21 -19.14 -0.07 -4.89
C VAL A 21 -18.55 -1.40 -4.37
N PRO A 22 -17.85 -2.21 -5.19
CA PRO A 22 -17.24 -3.43 -4.68
C PRO A 22 -16.05 -3.12 -3.75
N GLY A 23 -15.30 -2.06 -4.02
CA GLY A 23 -14.20 -1.61 -3.17
C GLY A 23 -14.62 -1.28 -1.75
N LEU A 24 -15.68 -0.49 -1.59
CA LEU A 24 -16.26 -0.16 -0.29
C LEU A 24 -16.74 -1.43 0.44
N LEU A 25 -17.41 -2.35 -0.27
CA LEU A 25 -17.81 -3.64 0.30
C LEU A 25 -16.61 -4.46 0.78
N THR A 26 -15.52 -4.50 0.00
CA THR A 26 -14.30 -5.22 0.40
C THR A 26 -13.60 -4.61 1.60
N VAL A 27 -13.67 -3.28 1.78
CA VAL A 27 -13.13 -2.61 2.97
C VAL A 27 -14.02 -2.82 4.20
N VAL A 28 -15.35 -2.79 4.05
CA VAL A 28 -16.28 -3.11 5.15
C VAL A 28 -16.08 -4.54 5.64
N LEU A 29 -15.88 -5.47 4.70
CA LEU A 29 -15.68 -6.89 4.98
C LEU A 29 -14.20 -7.28 5.01
N LEU A 30 -13.30 -6.34 5.30
CA LEU A 30 -11.84 -6.53 5.22
C LEU A 30 -11.34 -7.80 5.94
N PRO A 31 -11.82 -8.19 7.14
CA PRO A 31 -11.36 -9.43 7.77
C PRO A 31 -11.56 -10.69 6.91
N VAL A 32 -12.55 -10.69 6.02
CA VAL A 32 -12.90 -11.81 5.14
C VAL A 32 -12.40 -11.58 3.71
N LEU A 33 -12.45 -10.34 3.23
CA LEU A 33 -12.12 -9.97 1.84
C LEU A 33 -10.72 -9.36 1.68
N PHE A 34 -9.84 -9.56 2.67
CA PHE A 34 -8.46 -9.09 2.65
C PHE A 34 -7.68 -9.55 1.40
N ILE A 35 -7.78 -10.84 1.06
CA ILE A 35 -7.12 -11.43 -0.11
C ILE A 35 -7.62 -10.77 -1.41
N PRO A 36 -8.94 -10.76 -1.72
CA PRO A 36 -9.45 -10.05 -2.90
C PRO A 36 -9.08 -8.57 -2.95
N LEU A 37 -9.08 -7.87 -1.81
CA LEU A 37 -8.72 -6.46 -1.74
C LEU A 37 -7.27 -6.21 -2.13
N LEU A 38 -6.33 -7.00 -1.60
CA LEU A 38 -4.91 -6.89 -1.98
C LEU A 38 -4.67 -7.33 -3.42
N GLY A 39 -5.38 -8.35 -3.90
CA GLY A 39 -5.32 -8.76 -5.30
C GLY A 39 -5.79 -7.66 -6.24
N TYR A 40 -6.85 -6.95 -5.87
CA TYR A 40 -7.32 -5.78 -6.58
C TYR A 40 -6.30 -4.63 -6.55
N ALA A 41 -5.61 -4.40 -5.44
CA ALA A 41 -4.53 -3.42 -5.36
C ALA A 41 -3.41 -3.71 -6.37
N ILE A 42 -3.02 -4.98 -6.55
CA ILE A 42 -2.06 -5.37 -7.60
C ILE A 42 -2.62 -5.14 -9.01
N ALA A 43 -3.87 -5.51 -9.25
CA ALA A 43 -4.51 -5.27 -10.54
C ALA A 43 -4.57 -3.76 -10.88
N ALA A 44 -4.84 -2.92 -9.87
CA ALA A 44 -4.82 -1.47 -9.97
C ALA A 44 -3.40 -0.94 -10.27
N THR A 45 -2.36 -1.48 -9.62
CA THR A 45 -0.97 -1.15 -9.91
C THR A 45 -0.62 -1.47 -11.37
N ARG A 46 -0.99 -2.65 -11.88
CA ARG A 46 -0.76 -3.03 -13.29
C ARG A 46 -1.43 -2.06 -14.28
N ALA A 47 -2.69 -1.69 -14.03
CA ALA A 47 -3.41 -0.74 -14.89
C ALA A 47 -2.72 0.65 -14.90
N ALA A 48 -2.18 1.07 -13.76
CA ALA A 48 -1.45 2.34 -13.64
C ALA A 48 -0.05 2.33 -14.29
N GLU A 49 0.54 1.16 -14.54
CA GLU A 49 1.84 1.03 -15.21
C GLU A 49 1.79 1.34 -16.71
N HIS A 50 0.61 1.21 -17.34
CA HIS A 50 0.43 1.49 -18.77
C HIS A 50 0.76 2.96 -19.13
N THR A 51 1.12 3.19 -20.40
CA THR A 51 1.47 4.52 -20.93
C THR A 51 0.57 4.85 -22.12
N PRO A 52 -0.45 5.72 -21.96
CA PRO A 52 -0.84 6.43 -20.73
C PRO A 52 -1.46 5.49 -19.65
N PRO A 53 -1.49 5.90 -18.37
CA PRO A 53 -2.13 5.11 -17.31
C PRO A 53 -3.61 4.87 -17.63
N GLU A 54 -4.07 3.63 -17.50
CA GLU A 54 -5.48 3.31 -17.62
C GLU A 54 -6.25 3.72 -16.37
N SER A 55 -7.57 3.91 -16.45
CA SER A 55 -8.40 4.14 -15.27
C SER A 55 -8.39 2.90 -14.35
N PRO A 56 -8.73 3.05 -13.05
CA PRO A 56 -8.87 1.91 -12.14
C PRO A 56 -9.70 0.78 -12.75
N PRO A 57 -9.20 -0.47 -12.75
CA PRO A 57 -9.88 -1.56 -13.44
C PRO A 57 -11.20 -1.91 -12.73
N PRO A 58 -12.22 -2.37 -13.47
CA PRO A 58 -13.44 -2.88 -12.85
C PRO A 58 -13.15 -4.16 -12.07
N TRP A 59 -13.90 -4.41 -10.99
CA TRP A 59 -13.75 -5.64 -10.22
C TRP A 59 -14.15 -6.86 -11.03
N ARG A 60 -13.22 -7.82 -11.13
CA ARG A 60 -13.43 -9.13 -11.76
C ARG A 60 -12.79 -10.20 -10.92
N ILE A 61 -13.60 -11.02 -10.26
CA ILE A 61 -13.09 -12.17 -9.51
C ILE A 61 -12.50 -13.15 -10.52
N SER A 62 -11.20 -13.41 -10.38
CA SER A 62 -10.46 -14.33 -11.23
C SER A 62 -9.45 -15.10 -10.38
N PRO A 63 -9.01 -16.29 -10.82
CA PRO A 63 -7.95 -17.03 -10.13
C PRO A 63 -6.67 -16.20 -9.98
N ARG A 64 -6.35 -15.35 -10.97
CA ARG A 64 -5.21 -14.44 -10.93
C ARG A 64 -5.35 -13.41 -9.80
N LEU A 65 -6.50 -12.75 -9.67
CA LEU A 65 -6.76 -11.78 -8.59
C LEU A 65 -6.60 -12.43 -7.21
N LEU A 66 -7.10 -13.65 -7.03
CA LEU A 66 -6.97 -14.37 -5.76
C LEU A 66 -5.52 -14.80 -5.49
N SER A 67 -4.79 -15.26 -6.51
CA SER A 67 -3.37 -15.61 -6.40
C SER A 67 -2.52 -14.40 -6.06
N ASP A 68 -2.71 -13.28 -6.77
CA ASP A 68 -2.01 -12.02 -6.50
C ASP A 68 -2.30 -11.54 -5.08
N GLY A 69 -3.57 -11.60 -4.68
CA GLY A 69 -4.02 -11.26 -3.34
C GLY A 69 -3.38 -12.13 -2.28
N PHE A 70 -3.33 -13.45 -2.48
CA PHE A 70 -2.74 -14.39 -1.55
C PHE A 70 -1.25 -14.09 -1.30
N TRP A 71 -0.46 -13.94 -2.37
CA TRP A 71 0.97 -13.66 -2.24
C TRP A 71 1.24 -12.29 -1.61
N THR A 72 0.44 -11.29 -1.97
CA THR A 72 0.53 -9.95 -1.35
C THR A 72 0.12 -10.01 0.12
N SER A 73 -0.90 -10.80 0.49
CA SER A 73 -1.27 -11.04 1.88
C SER A 73 -0.13 -11.68 2.66
N VAL A 74 0.58 -12.67 2.08
CA VAL A 74 1.76 -13.28 2.72
C VAL A 74 2.84 -12.22 2.95
N LEU A 75 3.15 -11.37 1.97
CA LEU A 75 4.09 -10.26 2.15
C LEU A 75 3.66 -9.32 3.30
N VAL A 76 2.39 -8.90 3.33
CA VAL A 76 1.88 -8.01 4.37
C VAL A 76 1.94 -8.66 5.74
N VAL A 77 1.53 -9.93 5.87
CA VAL A 77 1.61 -10.68 7.13
C VAL A 77 3.06 -10.81 7.59
N LEU A 78 3.98 -11.23 6.72
CA LEU A 78 5.40 -11.34 7.07
C LEU A 78 6.01 -9.99 7.46
N THR A 79 5.54 -8.90 6.85
CA THR A 79 5.99 -7.55 7.19
C THR A 79 5.42 -7.13 8.55
N VAL A 80 4.13 -7.32 8.83
CA VAL A 80 3.45 -6.81 10.04
C VAL A 80 3.65 -7.73 11.26
N LEU A 81 3.89 -9.02 11.05
CA LEU A 81 3.97 -10.01 12.12
C LEU A 81 5.05 -9.67 13.18
N PRO A 82 6.29 -9.28 12.83
CA PRO A 82 7.29 -8.96 13.84
C PRO A 82 6.93 -7.70 14.66
N PHE A 83 6.23 -6.73 14.06
CA PHE A 83 5.66 -5.59 14.78
C PHE A 83 4.62 -6.05 15.82
N ALA A 84 3.70 -6.93 15.42
CA ALA A 84 2.67 -7.45 16.32
C ALA A 84 3.29 -8.28 17.47
N ILE A 85 4.32 -9.08 17.18
CA ILE A 85 5.06 -9.86 18.18
C ILE A 85 5.82 -8.94 19.15
N ALA A 86 6.43 -7.86 18.66
CA ALA A 86 7.23 -6.94 19.47
C ALA A 86 6.39 -5.99 20.36
N LEU A 87 5.11 -5.77 20.03
CA LEU A 87 4.26 -4.80 20.70
C LEU A 87 4.07 -5.10 22.20
N ASN A 88 3.65 -6.32 22.55
CA ASN A 88 3.37 -6.68 23.94
C ASN A 88 4.64 -6.69 24.82
N PRO A 89 5.76 -7.31 24.40
CA PRO A 89 7.01 -7.25 25.15
C PRO A 89 7.49 -5.81 25.40
N LEU A 90 7.38 -4.94 24.39
CA LEU A 90 7.76 -3.54 24.53
C LEU A 90 6.83 -2.78 25.48
N ALA A 91 5.52 -3.01 25.41
CA ALA A 91 4.56 -2.40 26.32
C ALA A 91 4.83 -2.82 27.78
N VAL A 92 5.16 -4.10 28.02
CA VAL A 92 5.56 -4.59 29.34
C VAL A 92 6.82 -3.89 29.84
N ALA A 93 7.84 -3.76 28.99
CA ALA A 93 9.10 -3.08 29.34
C ALA A 93 8.91 -1.57 29.64
N LEU A 94 7.91 -0.93 29.04
CA LEU A 94 7.60 0.49 29.22
C LEU A 94 6.62 0.79 30.35
N ARG A 95 6.07 -0.24 31.01
CA ARG A 95 5.00 -0.11 32.01
C ARG A 95 5.35 0.89 33.13
N ASP A 96 6.56 0.81 33.67
CA ASP A 96 7.01 1.64 34.79
C ASP A 96 7.23 3.10 34.38
N VAL A 97 7.72 3.33 33.16
CA VAL A 97 7.95 4.66 32.59
C VAL A 97 6.63 5.33 32.21
N ALA A 98 5.65 4.55 31.74
CA ALA A 98 4.37 5.03 31.24
C ALA A 98 3.33 5.35 32.33
N ARG A 99 3.62 5.05 33.61
CA ARG A 99 2.72 5.28 34.76
C ARG A 99 1.31 4.68 34.58
N GLY A 100 1.20 3.56 33.85
CA GLY A 100 -0.07 2.84 33.64
C GLY A 100 -0.10 2.00 32.38
N GLU A 101 -0.87 0.90 32.40
CA GLU A 101 -1.00 -0.04 31.28
C GLU A 101 -1.50 0.56 29.95
N PRO A 102 -2.53 1.43 29.91
CA PRO A 102 -3.01 1.94 28.62
C PRO A 102 -1.97 2.83 27.94
N TYR A 103 -1.25 3.66 28.71
CA TYR A 103 -0.20 4.52 28.20
C TYR A 103 1.00 3.73 27.68
N ALA A 104 1.35 2.62 28.34
CA ALA A 104 2.46 1.76 27.92
C ALA A 104 2.22 1.17 26.52
N HIS A 105 0.99 0.73 26.23
CA HIS A 105 0.62 0.22 24.91
C HIS A 105 0.62 1.32 23.85
N VAL A 106 0.12 2.52 24.16
CA VAL A 106 0.14 3.65 23.23
C VAL A 106 1.58 4.06 22.90
N ILE A 107 2.45 4.15 23.90
CA ILE A 107 3.86 4.50 23.69
C ILE A 107 4.57 3.40 22.88
N ALA A 108 4.39 2.13 23.25
CA ALA A 108 4.96 1.01 22.50
C ALA A 108 4.50 0.99 21.03
N LEU A 109 3.22 1.24 20.79
CA LEU A 109 2.65 1.37 19.45
C LEU A 109 3.35 2.48 18.66
N LEU A 110 3.49 3.68 19.22
CA LEU A 110 4.11 4.82 18.55
C LEU A 110 5.60 4.59 18.27
N VAL A 111 6.33 4.04 19.24
CA VAL A 111 7.76 3.72 19.12
C VAL A 111 8.01 2.69 18.03
N LEU A 112 7.12 1.69 17.88
CA LEU A 112 7.25 0.68 16.84
C LEU A 112 6.70 1.16 15.48
N ALA A 113 5.61 1.92 15.46
CA ALA A 113 4.92 2.28 14.23
C ALA A 113 5.81 3.10 13.27
N LEU A 114 6.65 4.00 13.80
CA LEU A 114 7.52 4.84 12.99
C LEU A 114 8.62 4.05 12.25
N PRO A 115 9.48 3.26 12.92
CA PRO A 115 10.47 2.44 12.22
C PRO A 115 9.80 1.40 11.32
N TRP A 116 8.67 0.84 11.74
CA TRP A 116 7.98 -0.18 10.94
C TRP A 116 7.31 0.38 9.69
N GLY A 117 6.72 1.58 9.79
CA GLY A 117 6.20 2.33 8.66
C GLY A 117 7.29 2.61 7.64
N LEU A 118 8.50 2.98 8.08
CA LEU A 118 9.64 3.17 7.19
C LEU A 118 10.06 1.86 6.50
N VAL A 119 10.15 0.75 7.24
CA VAL A 119 10.45 -0.57 6.66
C VAL A 119 9.40 -0.95 5.61
N ALA A 120 8.11 -0.77 5.92
CA ALA A 120 7.02 -1.03 4.98
C ALA A 120 7.15 -0.19 3.71
N LEU A 121 7.46 1.11 3.83
CA LEU A 121 7.65 2.02 2.69
C LEU A 121 8.90 1.71 1.86
N LEU A 122 9.94 1.13 2.47
CA LEU A 122 11.15 0.71 1.75
C LEU A 122 10.94 -0.57 0.93
N VAL A 123 10.10 -1.48 1.42
CA VAL A 123 9.92 -2.81 0.83
C VAL A 123 8.68 -2.88 -0.06
N ILE A 124 7.51 -2.60 0.52
CA ILE A 124 6.21 -2.94 -0.08
C ILE A 124 6.01 -2.23 -1.43
N PRO A 125 6.26 -0.91 -1.61
CA PRO A 125 6.00 -0.24 -2.87
C PRO A 125 6.79 -0.81 -4.06
N HIS A 126 8.10 -1.05 -3.89
CA HIS A 126 8.93 -1.62 -4.95
C HIS A 126 8.62 -3.09 -5.21
N ALA A 127 8.41 -3.88 -4.14
CA ALA A 127 7.98 -5.27 -4.24
C ALA A 127 6.65 -5.40 -5.00
N THR A 128 5.68 -4.53 -4.69
CA THR A 128 4.37 -4.46 -5.34
C THR A 128 4.49 -4.10 -6.83
N ALA A 129 5.32 -3.11 -7.15
CA ALA A 129 5.56 -2.69 -8.53
C ALA A 129 6.26 -3.77 -9.36
N ALA A 130 7.29 -4.42 -8.81
CA ALA A 130 7.98 -5.53 -9.47
C ALA A 130 7.04 -6.71 -9.71
N PHE A 131 6.25 -7.10 -8.71
CA PHE A 131 5.27 -8.18 -8.81
C PHE A 131 4.10 -7.86 -9.76
N ALA A 132 3.64 -6.62 -9.77
CA ALA A 132 2.62 -6.16 -10.70
C ALA A 132 3.11 -6.36 -12.15
N ALA A 133 4.35 -5.93 -12.44
CA ALA A 133 4.94 -6.04 -13.77
C ALA A 133 5.27 -7.47 -14.19
N SER A 134 5.89 -8.28 -13.33
CA SER A 134 6.38 -9.62 -13.68
C SER A 134 5.34 -10.73 -13.49
N GLY A 135 4.48 -10.61 -12.49
CA GLY A 135 3.61 -11.69 -12.01
C GLY A 135 4.35 -12.81 -11.25
N ASP A 136 5.65 -12.70 -10.99
CA ASP A 136 6.43 -13.69 -10.23
C ASP A 136 6.41 -13.37 -8.73
N PRO A 137 5.81 -14.21 -7.87
CA PRO A 137 5.76 -13.97 -6.43
C PRO A 137 7.14 -13.80 -5.76
N ARG A 138 8.22 -14.29 -6.37
CA ARG A 138 9.58 -14.13 -5.84
C ARG A 138 9.97 -12.65 -5.71
N ASP A 139 9.47 -11.81 -6.61
CA ASP A 139 9.75 -10.37 -6.61
C ASP A 139 9.16 -9.65 -5.39
N LEU A 140 8.11 -10.20 -4.78
CA LEU A 140 7.55 -9.65 -3.55
C LEU A 140 8.52 -9.75 -2.36
N PHE A 141 9.40 -10.75 -2.38
CA PHE A 141 10.30 -11.07 -1.27
C PHE A 141 11.76 -10.69 -1.54
N ASP A 142 12.09 -10.12 -2.71
CA ASP A 142 13.42 -9.62 -3.00
C ASP A 142 13.64 -8.22 -2.37
N VAL A 143 13.84 -8.23 -1.04
CA VAL A 143 14.15 -7.03 -0.26
C VAL A 143 15.41 -6.32 -0.78
N ARG A 144 16.37 -7.06 -1.34
CA ARG A 144 17.61 -6.47 -1.87
C ARG A 144 17.33 -5.71 -3.16
N ALA A 145 16.48 -6.22 -4.04
CA ALA A 145 16.02 -5.48 -5.21
C ALA A 145 15.23 -4.24 -4.81
N ALA A 146 14.33 -4.33 -3.82
CA ALA A 146 13.59 -3.18 -3.31
C ALA A 146 14.53 -2.06 -2.82
N LEU A 147 15.50 -2.39 -1.95
CA LEU A 147 16.47 -1.42 -1.43
C LEU A 147 17.39 -0.84 -2.52
N ARG A 148 17.79 -1.65 -3.51
CA ARG A 148 18.52 -1.15 -4.68
C ARG A 148 17.66 -0.19 -5.51
N GLY A 149 16.37 -0.48 -5.66
CA GLY A 149 15.39 0.39 -6.33
C GLY A 149 15.31 1.75 -5.64
N VAL A 150 15.13 1.77 -4.32
CA VAL A 150 15.12 3.01 -3.52
C VAL A 150 16.42 3.80 -3.69
N ARG A 151 17.58 3.13 -3.66
CA ARG A 151 18.87 3.79 -3.86
C ARG A 151 19.04 4.36 -5.26
N ARG A 152 18.53 3.68 -6.29
CA ARG A 152 18.68 4.09 -7.68
C ARG A 152 17.77 5.27 -8.04
N ASP A 153 16.53 5.25 -7.58
CA ASP A 153 15.53 6.29 -7.84
C ASP A 153 14.88 6.81 -6.55
N PHE A 154 15.74 7.35 -5.68
CA PHE A 154 15.32 7.88 -4.38
C PHE A 154 14.30 9.00 -4.52
N MET A 155 14.41 9.83 -5.56
CA MET A 155 13.51 10.97 -5.75
C MET A 155 12.09 10.52 -6.10
N THR A 156 11.93 9.55 -7.00
CA THR A 156 10.60 9.00 -7.28
C THR A 156 10.08 8.23 -6.08
N TRP A 157 10.91 7.42 -5.41
CA TRP A 157 10.53 6.74 -4.17
C TRP A 157 10.02 7.72 -3.11
N ASN A 158 10.76 8.79 -2.82
CA ASN A 158 10.40 9.75 -1.78
C ASN A 158 9.07 10.45 -2.08
N VAL A 159 8.84 10.84 -3.33
CA VAL A 159 7.58 11.49 -3.73
C VAL A 159 6.41 10.49 -3.73
N SER A 160 6.63 9.24 -4.17
CA SER A 160 5.61 8.18 -4.08
C SER A 160 5.27 7.82 -2.63
N ALA A 161 6.27 7.68 -1.77
CA ALA A 161 6.09 7.44 -0.34
C ALA A 161 5.34 8.59 0.32
N ALA A 162 5.69 9.85 0.01
CA ALA A 162 4.95 11.01 0.48
C ALA A 162 3.48 10.97 0.04
N ALA A 163 3.19 10.60 -1.21
CA ALA A 163 1.82 10.46 -1.70
C ALA A 163 1.03 9.35 -0.98
N MET A 164 1.65 8.19 -0.76
CA MET A 164 1.07 7.08 -0.01
C MET A 164 0.74 7.50 1.42
N VAL A 165 1.73 8.04 2.15
CA VAL A 165 1.55 8.49 3.55
C VAL A 165 0.47 9.56 3.63
N THR A 166 0.46 10.52 2.70
CA THR A 166 -0.57 11.56 2.64
C THR A 166 -1.96 10.97 2.41
N ALA A 167 -2.10 10.03 1.49
CA ALA A 167 -3.39 9.40 1.21
C ALA A 167 -3.93 8.61 2.40
N TRP A 168 -3.06 7.89 3.12
CA TRP A 168 -3.43 7.21 4.37
C TRP A 168 -3.76 8.19 5.49
N ALA A 169 -3.03 9.29 5.62
CA ALA A 169 -3.34 10.35 6.58
C ALA A 169 -4.72 10.96 6.31
N ILE A 170 -5.06 11.23 5.03
CA ILE A 170 -6.41 11.67 4.63
C ILE A 170 -7.44 10.59 4.99
N GLY A 171 -7.19 9.34 4.62
CA GLY A 171 -8.12 8.23 4.87
C GLY A 171 -8.41 8.00 6.36
N ILE A 172 -7.39 8.15 7.23
CA ILE A 172 -7.55 8.07 8.68
C ILE A 172 -8.21 9.33 9.23
N ALA A 173 -7.88 10.52 8.72
CA ALA A 173 -8.52 11.76 9.15
C ALA A 173 -10.04 11.74 8.91
N CYS A 174 -10.51 10.97 7.92
CA CYS A 174 -11.94 10.73 7.69
C CYS A 174 -12.66 10.02 8.86
N VAL A 175 -11.96 9.49 9.87
CA VAL A 175 -12.56 9.06 11.16
C VAL A 175 -13.31 10.21 11.83
N GLY A 176 -12.85 11.46 11.69
CA GLY A 176 -13.52 12.64 12.21
C GLY A 176 -14.91 12.91 11.61
N LEU A 177 -15.25 12.27 10.48
CA LEU A 177 -16.57 12.32 9.85
C LEU A 177 -17.49 11.20 10.37
N LEU A 178 -17.66 11.13 11.70
CA LEU A 178 -18.50 10.13 12.39
C LEU A 178 -18.13 8.68 12.04
N CYS A 179 -16.85 8.39 11.79
CA CYS A 179 -16.34 7.09 11.33
C CYS A 179 -16.87 6.60 9.96
N VAL A 180 -17.84 7.27 9.32
CA VAL A 180 -18.40 6.87 8.02
C VAL A 180 -17.37 7.06 6.90
N GLY A 181 -16.54 8.10 7.01
CA GLY A 181 -15.54 8.42 6.01
C GLY A 181 -14.34 7.46 5.98
N ILE A 182 -14.15 6.60 6.98
CA ILE A 182 -12.98 5.71 7.05
C ILE A 182 -12.98 4.68 5.90
N VAL A 183 -14.15 4.13 5.56
CA VAL A 183 -14.29 3.11 4.52
C VAL A 183 -13.90 3.67 3.14
N PRO A 184 -14.51 4.77 2.64
CA PRO A 184 -14.07 5.37 1.39
C PRO A 184 -12.65 5.92 1.47
N GLY A 185 -12.22 6.43 2.64
CA GLY A 185 -10.86 6.93 2.85
C GLY A 185 -9.78 5.84 2.72
N VAL A 186 -10.00 4.65 3.29
CA VAL A 186 -9.09 3.51 3.17
C VAL A 186 -9.05 3.00 1.72
N PHE A 187 -10.21 2.84 1.08
CA PHE A 187 -10.22 2.39 -0.32
C PHE A 187 -9.53 3.40 -1.25
N TYR A 188 -9.74 4.70 -1.02
CA TYR A 188 -9.02 5.77 -1.70
C TYR A 188 -7.51 5.64 -1.49
N ALA A 189 -7.05 5.50 -0.26
CA ALA A 189 -5.62 5.37 0.06
C ALA A 189 -4.98 4.16 -0.63
N ILE A 190 -5.70 3.04 -0.73
CA ILE A 190 -5.24 1.84 -1.46
C ILE A 190 -5.04 2.15 -2.95
N LEU A 191 -6.03 2.79 -3.61
CA LEU A 191 -5.93 3.15 -5.03
C LEU A 191 -4.81 4.16 -5.30
N VAL A 192 -4.67 5.18 -4.45
CA VAL A 192 -3.56 6.15 -4.55
C VAL A 192 -2.22 5.44 -4.38
N SER A 193 -2.12 4.52 -3.42
CA SER A 193 -0.90 3.74 -3.17
C SER A 193 -0.56 2.83 -4.34
N ALA A 194 -1.56 2.19 -4.95
CA ALA A 194 -1.38 1.34 -6.12
C ALA A 194 -0.82 2.13 -7.31
N HIS A 195 -1.36 3.32 -7.58
CA HIS A 195 -0.88 4.21 -8.64
C HIS A 195 0.52 4.80 -8.33
N ALA A 196 0.77 5.17 -7.08
CA ALA A 196 2.08 5.67 -6.66
C ALA A 196 3.18 4.59 -6.71
N ALA A 197 2.82 3.32 -6.42
CA ALA A 197 3.72 2.18 -6.56
C ALA A 197 4.07 1.91 -8.04
N ALA A 198 3.11 2.01 -8.96
CA ALA A 198 3.33 1.84 -10.39
C ALA A 198 4.38 2.81 -10.98
N ALA A 199 4.57 3.98 -10.35
CA ALA A 199 5.61 4.92 -10.75
C ALA A 199 7.04 4.40 -10.49
N LEU A 200 7.21 3.41 -9.61
CA LEU A 200 8.51 2.89 -9.15
C LEU A 200 9.09 1.78 -10.04
N HIS A 201 8.29 1.18 -10.92
CA HIS A 201 8.78 0.19 -11.89
C HIS A 201 9.42 0.84 -13.13
N ARG A 202 9.15 2.13 -13.37
CA ARG A 202 9.46 2.83 -14.63
C ARG A 202 10.94 3.23 -14.77
N GLU A 203 11.87 2.29 -14.87
CA GLU A 203 13.18 2.60 -15.44
C GLU A 203 13.88 1.39 -16.09
N GLY A 204 13.57 1.18 -17.37
CA GLY A 204 14.58 0.82 -18.37
C GLY A 204 15.01 2.10 -19.12
N PRO A 205 16.24 2.16 -19.69
CA PRO A 205 16.68 3.34 -20.44
C PRO A 205 15.69 3.62 -21.58
N ARG A 206 15.26 4.88 -21.71
CA ARG A 206 14.67 5.35 -22.96
C ARG A 206 15.67 5.02 -24.08
N PRO A 207 15.27 4.36 -25.18
CA PRO A 207 16.07 4.44 -26.39
C PRO A 207 16.22 5.92 -26.72
N SER A 208 17.45 6.38 -26.81
CA SER A 208 17.75 7.67 -27.41
C SER A 208 17.12 7.70 -28.79
N THR A 209 16.31 8.72 -29.04
CA THR A 209 15.88 9.16 -30.37
C THR A 209 16.94 8.88 -31.44
N ARG A 210 16.60 8.04 -32.42
CA ARG A 210 16.98 8.19 -33.82
C ARG A 210 15.84 7.69 -34.69
#